data_AF-A0A0Q4JAK4-F1
#
_entry.id   AF-A0A0Q4JAK4-F1
#
_cell.length_a   1.000
_cell.length_b   1.000
_cell.length_c   1.000
_cell.angle_alpha   90.00
_cell.angle_beta   90.00
_cell.angle_gamma   90.00
#
_symmetry.space_group_name_H-M   'P 1'
#
loop_
_entity.id
_entity.type
_entity.pdbx_description
1 polymer ?
#
loop_
_entity_poly.entity_id
_entity_poly.type
_entity_poly.pdbx_seq_one_letter_code
_entity_poly.pdbx_strand_id
1 'polypeptide(L)' 'MELQDILSVHRAAPATQLIATHMEAIDHCVLSRADPAAFAKNEGFAPRLSIPADGERVSI' A
#
# COMPACT_ATOMS: atom_id res chain seq x y z
N MET A 1 -7.35 6.66 -5.40
CA MET A 1 -6.40 6.85 -4.29
C MET A 1 -5.07 7.14 -4.92
N GLU A 2 -4.40 8.19 -4.44
CA GLU A 2 -3.04 8.51 -4.85
C GLU A 2 -2.05 7.96 -3.82
N LEU A 3 -0.79 7.77 -4.23
CA LEU A 3 0.26 7.26 -3.33
C LEU A 3 0.45 8.14 -2.09
N GLN A 4 0.20 9.44 -2.23
CA GLN A 4 0.30 10.41 -1.14
C GLN A 4 -0.70 10.17 0.00
N ASP A 5 -1.85 9.53 -0.31
CA ASP A 5 -2.84 9.16 0.71
C ASP A 5 -2.24 8.13 1.68
N ILE A 6 -1.48 7.16 1.16
CA ILE A 6 -0.82 6.11 1.95
C ILE A 6 0.18 6.73 2.94
N LEU A 7 1.02 7.65 2.46
CA LEU A 7 2.00 8.35 3.29
C LEU A 7 1.33 9.23 4.36
N SER A 8 0.20 9.85 4.01
CA SER A 8 -0.56 10.69 4.94
C SER A 8 -1.12 9.85 6.11
N VAL A 9 -1.66 8.67 5.82
CA VAL A 9 -2.12 7.73 6.86
C VAL A 9 -0.94 7.21 7.70
N HIS A 10 0.18 6.84 7.07
CA HIS A 10 1.37 6.42 7.80
C HIS A 10 1.87 7.50 8.77
N ARG A 11 1.94 8.77 8.33
CA ARG A 11 2.35 9.89 9.18
C ARG A 11 1.38 10.15 10.32
N ALA A 12 0.08 9.98 10.08
CA ALA A 12 -0.94 10.12 11.12
C ALA A 12 -0.87 9.00 12.17
N ALA A 13 -0.49 7.77 11.78
CA ALA A 13 -0.36 6.64 12.69
C ALA A 13 0.85 5.74 12.33
N PRO A 14 2.07 6.12 12.72
CA PRO A 14 3.31 5.47 12.25
C PRO A 14 3.50 4.00 12.66
N ALA A 15 2.81 3.57 13.72
CA ALA A 15 2.89 2.21 14.23
C ALA A 15 1.87 1.26 13.58
N THR A 16 0.87 1.79 12.86
CA THR A 16 -0.24 1.01 12.29
C THR A 16 0.23 0.22 11.06
N GLN A 17 -0.25 -1.01 10.93
CA GLN A 17 -0.09 -1.80 9.71
C GLN A 17 -1.10 -1.34 8.65
N LEU A 18 -0.61 -0.95 7.48
CA LEU A 18 -1.41 -0.58 6.32
C LEU A 18 -1.57 -1.79 5.41
N ILE A 19 -2.77 -1.97 4.85
CA ILE A 19 -3.05 -3.00 3.84
C ILE A 19 -3.59 -2.29 2.60
N ALA A 20 -2.77 -2.20 1.55
CA ALA A 20 -3.18 -1.59 0.29
C ALA A 20 -3.92 -2.60 -0.59
N THR A 21 -5.07 -2.19 -1.10
CA THR A 21 -5.98 -2.99 -1.93
C THR A 21 -6.43 -2.16 -3.14
N HIS A 22 -7.39 -2.66 -3.92
CA HIS A 22 -8.01 -1.93 -5.03
C HIS A 22 -7.00 -1.53 -6.14
N MET A 23 -6.20 -2.49 -6.58
CA MET A 23 -5.26 -2.39 -7.70
C MET A 23 -5.47 -3.57 -8.64
N GLU A 24 -5.14 -3.42 -9.93
CA GLU A 24 -5.02 -4.52 -10.91
C GLU A 24 -6.26 -5.41 -11.12
N ALA A 25 -7.44 -5.02 -10.61
CA ALA A 25 -8.67 -5.79 -10.75
C ALA A 25 -9.65 -5.21 -11.80
N ILE A 26 -9.60 -3.90 -12.04
CA ILE A 26 -10.51 -3.16 -12.93
C ILE A 26 -9.73 -2.09 -13.72
N ASP A 27 -10.27 -1.70 -14.87
CA ASP A 27 -9.59 -0.89 -15.89
C ASP A 27 -9.17 0.52 -15.47
N HIS A 28 -9.87 1.13 -14.52
CA HIS A 28 -9.53 2.47 -14.00
C HIS A 28 -8.55 2.46 -12.82
N CYS A 29 -8.10 1.28 -12.37
CA CYS A 29 -7.01 1.16 -11.42
C CYS A 29 -5.68 1.40 -12.15
N VAL A 30 -5.29 2.67 -12.26
CA VAL A 30 -4.06 3.07 -12.97
C VAL A 30 -2.77 2.72 -12.24
N LEU A 31 -2.85 2.37 -10.94
CA LEU A 31 -1.72 1.93 -10.14
C LEU A 31 -1.63 0.40 -10.12
N SER A 32 -0.42 -0.09 -10.31
CA SER A 32 0.00 -1.47 -10.07
C SER A 32 0.43 -1.68 -8.63
N ARG A 33 0.56 -2.94 -8.20
CA ARG A 33 1.08 -3.28 -6.87
C ARG A 33 2.54 -2.82 -6.66
N ALA A 34 3.30 -2.66 -7.75
CA ALA A 34 4.68 -2.21 -7.69
C ALA A 34 4.80 -0.74 -7.29
N ASP A 35 3.80 0.10 -7.62
CA ASP A 35 3.83 1.53 -7.37
C ASP A 35 3.84 1.88 -5.87
N PRO A 36 2.90 1.42 -5.03
CA PRO A 36 2.95 1.67 -3.59
C PRO A 36 4.11 0.95 -2.90
N ALA A 37 4.57 -0.20 -3.43
CA ALA A 37 5.75 -0.89 -2.89
C ALA A 37 7.02 -0.06 -3.06
N ALA A 38 7.26 0.47 -4.26
CA ALA A 38 8.40 1.33 -4.55
C ALA A 38 8.32 2.65 -3.76
N PHE A 39 7.13 3.24 -3.70
CA PHE A 39 6.88 4.47 -2.95
C PHE A 39 7.16 4.30 -1.46
N ALA A 40 6.64 3.25 -0.82
CA ALA A 40 6.87 2.99 0.60
C ALA A 40 8.33 2.69 0.94
N LYS A 41 9.08 2.09 0.00
CA LYS A 41 10.52 1.89 0.15
C LYS A 41 11.27 3.22 0.11
N ASN A 42 10.94 4.11 -0.82
CA ASN A 42 11.58 5.41 -0.97
C ASN A 42 11.30 6.34 0.23
N GLU A 43 10.07 6.30 0.74
CA GLU A 43 9.64 7.08 1.91
C GLU A 43 10.00 6.42 3.26
N GLY A 44 10.60 5.22 3.25
CA GLY A 44 11.13 4.57 4.45
C GLY A 44 10.10 3.89 5.36
N PHE A 45 8.91 3.56 4.86
CA PHE A 45 7.85 2.91 5.65
C PHE A 45 7.40 1.55 5.12
N ALA A 46 8.14 0.96 4.17
CA ALA A 46 7.85 -0.37 3.60
C ALA A 46 7.47 -1.47 4.62
N PRO A 47 8.10 -1.59 5.80
CA PRO A 47 7.71 -2.60 6.80
C PRO A 47 6.29 -2.43 7.37
N ARG A 48 5.69 -1.25 7.23
CA ARG A 48 4.34 -0.91 7.70
C ARG A 48 3.27 -1.04 6.61
N LEU A 49 3.63 -1.49 5.40
CA LEU A 49 2.72 -1.61 4.28
C LEU A 49 2.69 -3.05 3.73
N SER A 50 1.51 -3.66 3.74
CA SER A 50 1.22 -4.93 3.09
C SER A 50 0.46 -4.70 1.79
N ILE A 51 0.86 -5.38 0.72
CA ILE A 51 0.22 -5.30 -0.61
C ILE A 51 -0.09 -6.74 -1.05
N PRO A 52 -1.12 -7.38 -0.47
CA PRO A 52 -1.35 -8.82 -0.64
C PRO A 52 -1.84 -9.17 -2.04
N ALA A 53 -1.26 -10.19 -2.66
CA ALA A 53 -1.76 -10.75 -3.92
C ALA A 53 -3.19 -11.29 -3.79
N ASP A 54 -3.85 -11.53 -4.92
CA ASP A 54 -5.21 -12.08 -4.93
C ASP A 54 -5.22 -13.47 -4.26
N GLY A 55 -6.02 -13.61 -3.21
CA GLY A 55 -6.10 -14.84 -2.40
C GLY A 55 -5.01 -14.97 -1.31
N GLU A 56 -4.08 -14.02 -1.20
CA GLU A 56 -3.09 -13.99 -0.12
C GLU A 56 -3.76 -13.67 1.23
N ARG A 57 -3.29 -14.34 2.30
CA ARG A 57 -3.76 -14.10 3.67
C ARG A 57 -2.71 -13.30 4.44
N VAL A 58 -3.12 -12.15 4.97
CA VAL A 58 -2.30 -11.33 5.87
C VAL A 58 -2.68 -11.66 7.32
N SER A 59 -1.68 -11.95 8.15
CA SER A 59 -1.86 -12.10 9.61
C SER A 59 -1.36 -10.83 10.30
N ILE A 60 -2.11 -10.37 11.30
CA ILE A 60 -1.91 -9.10 12.04
C ILE A 60 -1.89 -9.34 13.54
#